data_AF-R7AXI2-F1
#
_entry.id   AF-R7AXI2-F1
#
_cell.length_a   1.000
_cell.length_b   1.000
_cell.length_c   1.000
_cell.angle_alpha   90.00
_cell.angle_beta   90.00
_cell.angle_gamma   90.00
#
_symmetry.space_group_name_H-M   'P 1'
#
loop_
_entity.id
_entity.type
_entity.pdbx_description
1 polymer ?
#
loop_
_entity_poly.entity_id
_entity_poly.type
_entity_poly.pdbx_seq_one_letter_code
_entity_poly.pdbx_strand_id
1 'polypeptide(L)'
;MIGFGELFFDEVGMIVQNFVLDYLPYFIFILYSFNSSKSVVQAMFRNCDHSMLTYSFYRKPEVILSLFRLRLRSLILINLFPAVALAIGLDVLLALSGSKESLLVYLIVFICIISTSIFFSIHYLTCYYLLQPYNEFTETKSATYSLVMSLTYGICFAFIYLHMSTYVFGTIMTIFSLVYIAISYRLVYKKASQTFRLRR
;
A
#
# COMPACT_ATOMS: atom_id res chain seq x y z
N MET A 1 -15.19 23.23 -40.64
CA MET A 1 -14.09 22.32 -40.98
C MET A 1 -13.46 21.93 -39.65
N ILE A 2 -14.07 20.95 -38.96
CA ILE A 2 -13.58 20.44 -37.68
C ILE A 2 -12.24 19.77 -38.01
N GLY A 3 -11.15 20.33 -37.49
CA GLY A 3 -9.81 19.97 -37.90
C GLY A 3 -9.48 18.55 -37.45
N PHE A 4 -8.78 17.79 -38.29
CA PHE A 4 -8.27 16.44 -37.97
C PHE A 4 -7.55 16.38 -36.59
N GLY A 5 -6.99 17.51 -36.14
CA GLY A 5 -6.43 17.67 -34.79
C GLY A 5 -7.46 17.59 -33.66
N GLU A 6 -8.63 18.24 -33.76
CA GLU A 6 -9.67 18.19 -32.72
C GLU A 6 -10.22 16.78 -32.55
N LEU A 7 -10.44 16.07 -33.67
CA LEU A 7 -10.89 14.66 -33.65
C LEU A 7 -9.87 13.74 -32.94
N PHE A 8 -8.57 13.95 -33.20
CA PHE A 8 -7.51 13.19 -32.56
C PHE A 8 -7.41 13.47 -31.06
N PHE A 9 -7.55 14.73 -30.64
CA PHE A 9 -7.57 15.10 -29.21
C PHE A 9 -8.77 14.50 -28.48
N ASP A 10 -9.95 14.49 -29.10
CA ASP A 10 -11.15 13.89 -28.52
C ASP A 10 -11.03 12.36 -28.38
N GLU A 11 -10.44 11.68 -29.38
CA GLU A 11 -10.22 10.23 -29.35
C GLU A 11 -9.19 9.84 -28.28
N VAL A 12 -8.08 10.57 -28.18
CA VAL A 12 -7.07 10.38 -27.13
C VAL A 12 -7.67 10.66 -25.74
N GLY A 13 -8.49 11.70 -25.60
CA GLY A 13 -9.22 11.99 -24.37
C GLY A 13 -10.09 10.81 -23.93
N MET A 14 -10.95 10.30 -24.79
CA MET A 14 -11.81 9.15 -24.45
C MET A 14 -11.01 7.92 -24.01
N ILE A 15 -9.88 7.63 -24.65
CA ILE A 15 -9.00 6.52 -24.26
C ILE A 15 -8.42 6.74 -22.86
N VAL A 16 -7.91 7.94 -22.57
CA VAL A 16 -7.35 8.29 -21.26
C VAL A 16 -8.40 8.23 -20.16
N GLN A 17 -9.61 8.76 -20.41
CA GLN A 17 -10.71 8.72 -19.47
C GLN A 17 -11.10 7.28 -19.12
N ASN A 18 -11.33 6.43 -20.13
CA ASN A 18 -11.68 5.02 -19.91
C ASN A 18 -10.55 4.28 -19.18
N PHE A 19 -9.30 4.58 -19.52
CA PHE A 19 -8.15 4.00 -18.83
C PHE A 19 -8.15 4.35 -17.33
N VAL A 20 -8.31 5.61 -16.96
CA VAL A 20 -8.29 6.00 -15.54
C VAL A 20 -9.52 5.47 -14.79
N LEU A 21 -10.70 5.51 -15.40
CA LEU A 21 -11.95 5.17 -14.72
C LEU A 21 -12.18 3.66 -14.58
N ASP A 22 -11.94 2.89 -15.66
CA ASP A 22 -12.21 1.45 -15.67
C ASP A 22 -11.03 0.63 -15.16
N TYR A 23 -9.81 1.17 -15.24
CA TYR A 23 -8.58 0.51 -14.78
C TYR A 23 -8.02 1.12 -13.50
N LEU A 24 -8.83 1.82 -12.69
CA LEU A 24 -8.41 2.21 -11.34
C LEU A 24 -7.84 1.02 -10.52
N PRO A 25 -8.41 -0.21 -10.58
CA PRO A 25 -7.87 -1.38 -9.88
C PRO A 25 -6.44 -1.76 -10.28
N TYR A 26 -6.04 -1.48 -11.53
CA TYR A 26 -4.69 -1.74 -12.02
C TYR A 26 -3.61 -1.00 -11.20
N PHE A 27 -3.92 0.22 -10.73
CA PHE A 27 -2.97 1.01 -9.94
C PHE A 27 -2.66 0.39 -8.57
N ILE A 28 -3.47 -0.53 -8.06
CA ILE A 28 -3.13 -1.30 -6.85
C ILE A 28 -1.87 -2.13 -7.08
N PHE A 29 -1.77 -2.81 -8.23
CA PHE A 29 -0.59 -3.59 -8.57
C PHE A 29 0.65 -2.72 -8.76
N ILE A 30 0.48 -1.55 -9.40
CA ILE A 30 1.56 -0.56 -9.53
C ILE A 30 2.05 -0.10 -8.16
N LEU A 31 1.14 0.29 -7.26
CA LEU A 31 1.47 0.74 -5.92
C LEU A 31 2.14 -0.34 -5.09
N TYR A 32 1.70 -1.60 -5.23
CA TYR A 32 2.36 -2.74 -4.60
C TYR A 32 3.80 -2.89 -5.08
N SER A 33 4.04 -2.72 -6.39
CA SER A 33 5.35 -2.90 -7.02
C SER A 33 6.35 -1.80 -6.63
N PHE A 34 5.90 -0.55 -6.50
CA PHE A 34 6.74 0.56 -6.05
C PHE A 34 6.90 0.64 -4.53
N ASN A 35 6.16 -0.17 -3.77
CA ASN A 35 6.19 -0.12 -2.32
C ASN A 35 7.57 -0.50 -1.77
N SER A 36 8.19 0.43 -1.04
CA SER A 36 9.53 0.24 -0.49
C SER A 36 9.53 -0.36 0.92
N SER A 37 8.37 -0.71 1.49
CA SER A 37 8.25 -1.17 2.87
C SER A 37 9.10 -2.40 3.16
N LYS A 38 9.20 -3.36 2.23
CA LYS A 38 10.04 -4.55 2.41
C LYS A 38 11.51 -4.17 2.62
N SER A 39 12.05 -3.30 1.78
CA SER A 39 13.45 -2.85 1.85
C SER A 39 13.71 -2.06 3.12
N VAL A 40 12.82 -1.11 3.44
CA VAL A 40 12.96 -0.25 4.63
C VAL A 40 12.88 -1.07 5.92
N VAL A 41 11.92 -1.98 6.05
CA VAL A 41 11.80 -2.85 7.23
C VAL A 41 13.00 -3.78 7.37
N GLN A 42 13.52 -4.33 6.27
CA GLN A 42 14.73 -5.14 6.28
C GLN A 42 15.94 -4.33 6.78
N ALA A 43 16.08 -3.07 6.33
CA ALA A 43 17.13 -2.17 6.80
C ALA A 43 16.97 -1.82 8.29
N MET A 44 15.75 -1.59 8.77
CA MET A 44 15.46 -1.39 10.20
C MET A 44 15.85 -2.62 11.03
N PHE A 45 15.53 -3.82 10.54
CA PHE A 45 15.87 -5.05 11.24
C PHE A 45 17.38 -5.24 11.34
N ARG A 46 18.08 -5.12 10.22
CA ARG A 46 19.54 -5.35 10.13
C ARG A 46 20.33 -4.38 11.02
N ASN A 47 19.95 -3.10 11.04
CA ASN A 47 20.73 -2.07 11.72
C ASN A 47 20.33 -1.86 13.19
N CYS A 48 19.08 -2.15 13.57
CA CYS A 48 18.58 -1.84 14.91
C CYS A 48 17.99 -3.06 15.62
N ASP A 49 17.05 -3.76 15.00
CA ASP A 49 16.26 -4.78 15.74
C ASP A 49 17.05 -6.03 16.03
N HIS A 50 18.00 -6.38 15.17
CA HIS A 50 18.88 -7.53 15.37
C HIS A 50 19.52 -7.50 16.77
N SER A 51 20.10 -6.36 17.15
CA SER A 51 20.71 -6.17 18.47
C SER A 51 19.66 -5.94 19.57
N MET A 52 18.62 -5.14 19.31
CA MET A 52 17.65 -4.74 20.32
C MET A 52 16.73 -5.89 20.79
N LEU A 53 16.46 -6.87 19.93
CA LEU A 53 15.64 -8.04 20.25
C LEU A 53 16.27 -8.98 21.29
N THR A 54 17.57 -8.83 21.58
CA THR A 54 18.24 -9.57 22.65
C THR A 54 17.78 -9.13 24.04
N TYR A 55 17.28 -7.89 24.17
CA TYR A 55 16.85 -7.33 25.44
C TYR A 55 15.38 -7.61 25.78
N SER A 56 15.11 -8.01 27.02
CA SER A 56 13.75 -8.31 27.50
C SER A 56 12.82 -7.09 27.53
N PHE A 57 13.35 -5.89 27.80
CA PHE A 57 12.55 -4.66 27.81
C PHE A 57 11.94 -4.36 26.44
N TYR A 58 12.65 -4.71 25.37
CA TYR A 58 12.25 -4.46 23.98
C TYR A 58 11.06 -5.33 23.55
N ARG A 59 10.80 -6.42 24.29
CA ARG A 59 9.68 -7.35 24.06
C ARG A 59 8.41 -6.97 24.83
N LYS A 60 8.43 -5.87 25.59
CA LYS A 60 7.22 -5.38 26.28
C LYS A 60 6.21 -4.86 25.24
N PRO A 61 4.91 -5.19 25.40
CA PRO A 61 3.88 -4.83 24.41
C PRO A 61 3.75 -3.32 24.20
N GLU A 62 3.94 -2.52 25.25
CA GLU A 62 3.89 -1.06 25.19
C GLU A 62 5.02 -0.46 24.33
N VAL A 63 6.23 -1.00 24.46
CA VAL A 63 7.41 -0.59 23.69
C VAL A 63 7.27 -1.02 22.23
N ILE A 64 6.77 -2.23 21.99
CA ILE A 64 6.50 -2.71 20.63
C ILE A 64 5.46 -1.82 19.93
N LEU A 65 4.38 -1.44 20.64
CA LEU A 65 3.34 -0.60 20.07
C LEU A 65 3.84 0.83 19.79
N SER A 66 4.69 1.40 20.66
CA SER A 66 5.28 2.72 20.42
C SER A 66 6.20 2.70 19.19
N LEU A 67 7.04 1.67 19.05
CA LEU A 67 7.89 1.47 17.88
C LEU A 67 7.09 1.22 16.60
N PHE A 68 6.03 0.42 16.68
CA PHE A 68 5.13 0.18 15.55
C PHE A 68 4.55 1.50 15.04
N ARG A 69 4.05 2.37 15.94
CA ARG A 69 3.54 3.70 15.55
C ARG A 69 4.61 4.57 14.89
N LEU A 70 5.81 4.63 15.47
CA LEU A 70 6.90 5.45 14.94
C LEU A 70 7.32 4.97 13.54
N ARG A 71 7.52 3.66 13.38
CA ARG A 71 7.92 3.05 12.10
C ARG A 71 6.83 3.13 11.06
N LEU A 72 5.57 2.98 11.47
CA LEU A 72 4.45 3.11 10.57
C LEU A 72 4.40 4.51 9.98
N ARG A 73 4.59 5.55 10.80
CA ARG A 73 4.64 6.94 10.31
C ARG A 73 5.77 7.14 9.30
N SER A 74 6.97 6.62 9.59
CA SER A 74 8.10 6.70 8.66
C SER A 74 7.84 5.96 7.35
N LEU A 75 7.28 4.75 7.41
CA LEU A 75 6.95 3.96 6.21
C LEU A 75 5.87 4.60 5.36
N ILE A 76 4.81 5.11 6.00
CA ILE A 76 3.77 5.87 5.32
C ILE A 76 4.41 7.06 4.62
N LEU A 77 5.24 7.86 5.30
CA LEU A 77 5.85 9.04 4.69
C LEU A 77 6.68 8.71 3.43
N ILE A 78 7.48 7.62 3.49
CA ILE A 78 8.30 7.17 2.37
C ILE A 78 7.43 6.72 1.18
N ASN A 79 6.41 5.90 1.42
CA ASN A 79 5.55 5.38 0.36
C ASN A 79 4.48 6.38 -0.10
N LEU A 80 4.19 7.40 0.70
CA LEU A 80 3.22 8.44 0.37
C LEU A 80 3.78 9.39 -0.69
N PHE A 81 5.09 9.63 -0.70
CA PHE A 81 5.72 10.49 -1.71
C PHE A 81 5.45 10.03 -3.17
N PRO A 82 5.77 8.80 -3.58
CA PRO A 82 5.43 8.33 -4.92
C PRO A 82 3.93 8.18 -5.14
N ALA A 83 3.15 7.86 -4.10
CA ALA A 83 1.70 7.71 -4.21
C ALA A 83 0.98 9.04 -4.46
N VAL A 84 1.40 10.13 -3.83
CA VAL A 84 0.86 11.48 -4.08
C VAL A 84 1.18 11.94 -5.49
N ALA A 85 2.42 11.72 -5.94
CA ALA A 85 2.80 12.02 -7.32
C ALA A 85 1.93 11.25 -8.34
N LEU A 86 1.65 9.97 -8.07
CA LEU A 86 0.76 9.15 -8.89
C LEU A 86 -0.68 9.66 -8.85
N ALA A 87 -1.22 9.95 -7.66
CA ALA A 87 -2.59 10.43 -7.49
C ALA A 87 -2.83 11.75 -8.25
N ILE A 88 -1.95 12.73 -8.06
CA ILE A 88 -2.02 14.02 -8.76
C ILE A 88 -1.86 13.80 -10.28
N GLY A 89 -0.93 12.94 -10.69
CA GLY A 89 -0.73 12.61 -12.10
C GLY A 89 -1.98 12.06 -12.78
N LEU A 90 -2.72 11.18 -12.09
CA LEU A 90 -3.96 10.61 -12.61
C LEU A 90 -5.09 11.63 -12.67
N ASP A 91 -5.24 12.47 -11.64
CA ASP A 91 -6.25 13.53 -11.63
C ASP A 91 -5.98 14.58 -12.73
N VAL A 92 -4.72 14.95 -12.93
CA VAL A 92 -4.31 15.87 -14.01
C VAL A 92 -4.56 15.24 -15.39
N LEU A 93 -4.22 13.97 -15.58
CA LEU A 93 -4.52 13.26 -16.83
C LEU A 93 -6.02 13.22 -17.11
N LEU A 94 -6.84 12.95 -16.10
CA LEU A 94 -8.30 12.94 -16.24
C LEU A 94 -8.85 14.34 -16.53
N ALA A 95 -8.25 15.41 -15.98
CA ALA A 95 -8.64 16.78 -16.27
C ALA A 95 -8.25 17.21 -17.71
N LEU A 96 -7.04 16.87 -18.16
CA LEU A 96 -6.57 17.16 -19.52
C LEU A 96 -7.33 16.39 -20.60
N SER A 97 -7.91 15.24 -20.23
CA SER A 97 -8.75 14.41 -21.09
C SER A 97 -10.08 15.06 -21.51
N GLY A 98 -10.42 16.25 -20.98
CA GLY A 98 -11.71 16.89 -21.26
C GLY A 98 -12.90 16.20 -20.58
N SER A 99 -12.63 15.36 -19.58
CA SER A 99 -13.64 14.62 -18.83
C SER A 99 -14.63 15.57 -18.17
N LYS A 100 -15.92 15.29 -18.31
CA LYS A 100 -17.02 16.01 -17.65
C LYS A 100 -17.45 15.34 -16.34
N GLU A 101 -16.59 14.48 -15.79
CA GLU A 101 -16.85 13.81 -14.53
C GLU A 101 -16.98 14.79 -13.37
N SER A 102 -17.73 14.37 -12.35
CA SER A 102 -17.92 15.19 -11.15
C SER A 102 -16.62 15.33 -10.36
N LEU A 103 -16.46 16.45 -9.63
CA LEU A 103 -15.33 16.66 -8.71
C LEU A 103 -15.16 15.50 -7.70
N LEU A 104 -16.25 14.79 -7.38
CA LEU A 104 -16.22 13.62 -6.51
C LEU A 104 -15.38 12.48 -7.08
N VAL A 105 -15.35 12.27 -8.41
CA VAL A 105 -14.53 11.21 -9.03
C VAL A 105 -13.06 11.44 -8.79
N TYR A 106 -12.59 12.67 -9.05
CA TYR A 106 -11.20 13.08 -8.81
C TYR A 106 -10.82 12.86 -7.35
N LEU A 107 -11.68 13.29 -6.41
CA LEU A 107 -11.45 13.03 -4.99
C LEU A 107 -11.41 11.55 -4.64
N ILE A 108 -12.27 10.71 -5.23
CA ILE A 108 -12.28 9.27 -5.00
C ILE A 108 -11.01 8.62 -5.53
N VAL A 109 -10.56 8.97 -6.74
CA VAL A 109 -9.31 8.48 -7.32
C VAL A 109 -8.14 8.85 -6.41
N PHE A 110 -8.03 10.13 -6.05
CA PHE A 110 -6.99 10.62 -5.16
C PHE A 110 -6.98 9.86 -3.82
N ILE A 111 -8.12 9.80 -3.13
CA ILE A 111 -8.24 9.16 -1.82
C ILE A 111 -7.97 7.66 -1.92
N CYS A 112 -8.41 6.99 -2.99
CA CYS A 112 -8.19 5.55 -3.21
C CYS A 112 -6.69 5.23 -3.33
N ILE A 113 -5.94 5.99 -4.13
CA ILE A 113 -4.49 5.80 -4.31
C ILE A 113 -3.74 5.99 -2.99
N ILE A 114 -4.05 7.06 -2.26
CA ILE A 114 -3.44 7.34 -0.95
C ILE A 114 -3.79 6.25 0.08
N SER A 115 -5.07 5.86 0.15
CA SER A 115 -5.55 4.81 1.06
C SER A 115 -4.89 3.47 0.80
N THR A 116 -4.64 3.14 -0.47
CA THR A 116 -3.98 1.90 -0.90
C THR A 116 -2.49 1.90 -0.52
N SER A 117 -1.78 3.03 -0.71
CA SER A 117 -0.38 3.15 -0.28
C SER A 117 -0.21 3.00 1.24
N ILE A 118 -1.11 3.60 2.02
CA ILE A 118 -1.14 3.46 3.47
C ILE A 118 -1.45 2.01 3.86
N PHE A 119 -2.42 1.38 3.20
CA PHE A 119 -2.77 -0.03 3.42
C PHE A 119 -1.54 -0.94 3.26
N PHE A 120 -0.82 -0.84 2.14
CA PHE A 120 0.37 -1.67 1.94
C PHE A 120 1.44 -1.43 3.01
N SER A 121 1.68 -0.18 3.38
CA SER A 121 2.64 0.17 4.43
C SER A 121 2.29 -0.51 5.78
N ILE A 122 1.01 -0.52 6.14
CA ILE A 122 0.50 -1.17 7.35
C ILE A 122 0.55 -2.68 7.23
N HIS A 123 0.15 -3.23 6.08
CA HIS A 123 0.15 -4.67 5.82
C HIS A 123 1.55 -5.26 5.99
N TYR A 124 2.55 -4.69 5.31
CA TYR A 124 3.94 -5.12 5.41
C TYR A 124 4.47 -5.04 6.85
N LEU A 125 4.23 -3.93 7.54
CA LEU A 125 4.69 -3.76 8.91
C LEU A 125 3.98 -4.72 9.87
N THR A 126 2.69 -4.95 9.69
CA THR A 126 1.91 -5.90 10.51
C THR A 126 2.45 -7.32 10.33
N CYS A 127 2.66 -7.75 9.08
CA CYS A 127 3.27 -9.05 8.77
C CYS A 127 4.66 -9.19 9.38
N TYR A 128 5.48 -8.13 9.36
CA TYR A 128 6.78 -8.11 10.01
C TYR A 128 6.71 -8.33 11.52
N TYR A 129 5.86 -7.59 12.24
CA TYR A 129 5.73 -7.73 13.71
C TYR A 129 5.08 -9.05 14.13
N LEU A 130 4.15 -9.58 13.34
CA LEU A 130 3.44 -10.82 13.67
C LEU A 130 4.21 -12.08 13.28
N LEU A 131 4.99 -12.05 12.19
CA LEU A 131 5.61 -13.26 11.65
C LEU A 131 7.13 -13.27 11.81
N GLN A 132 7.77 -12.11 11.99
CA GLN A 132 9.22 -11.91 12.03
C GLN A 132 9.98 -12.81 11.04
N PRO A 133 10.08 -12.39 9.77
CA PRO A 133 10.53 -13.28 8.71
C PRO A 133 12.05 -13.48 8.62
N TYR A 134 12.82 -12.58 9.24
CA TYR A 134 14.27 -12.52 9.07
C TYR A 134 15.01 -13.33 10.13
N ASN A 135 16.04 -14.07 9.69
CA ASN A 135 17.02 -14.70 10.55
C ASN A 135 18.14 -13.72 10.96
N GLU A 136 19.07 -14.14 11.82
CA GLU A 136 20.29 -13.40 12.21
C GLU A 136 21.10 -12.89 11.00
N PHE A 137 21.09 -13.62 9.88
CA PHE A 137 21.73 -13.23 8.61
C PHE A 137 20.84 -12.38 7.68
N THR A 138 19.68 -11.90 8.15
CA THR A 138 18.69 -11.16 7.36
C THR A 138 17.99 -11.96 6.25
N GLU A 139 18.14 -13.29 6.26
CA GLU A 139 17.49 -14.18 5.30
C GLU A 139 16.03 -14.42 5.65
N THR A 140 15.18 -14.48 4.62
CA THR A 140 13.74 -14.72 4.79
C THR A 140 13.51 -16.23 5.02
N LYS A 141 13.35 -16.68 6.26
CA LYS A 141 13.12 -18.11 6.59
C LYS A 141 11.67 -18.47 6.85
N SER A 142 10.81 -17.49 7.13
CA SER A 142 9.42 -17.75 7.52
C SER A 142 8.54 -18.11 6.33
N ALA A 143 8.24 -19.41 6.16
CA ALA A 143 7.35 -19.91 5.11
C ALA A 143 5.95 -19.25 5.15
N THR A 144 5.44 -18.96 6.35
CA THR A 144 4.15 -18.26 6.51
C THR A 144 4.21 -16.83 6.00
N TYR A 145 5.32 -16.11 6.20
CA TYR A 145 5.50 -14.76 5.65
C TYR A 145 5.58 -14.81 4.13
N SER A 146 6.35 -15.73 3.56
CA SER A 146 6.45 -15.89 2.11
C SER A 146 5.10 -16.25 1.48
N LEU A 147 4.30 -17.10 2.13
CA LEU A 147 2.95 -17.42 1.68
C LEU A 147 2.03 -16.20 1.72
N VAL A 148 1.99 -15.47 2.83
CA VAL A 148 1.16 -14.26 2.96
C VAL A 148 1.56 -13.22 1.91
N MET A 149 2.85 -12.99 1.70
CA MET A 149 3.30 -12.05 0.68
C MET A 149 2.98 -12.50 -0.75
N SER A 150 3.07 -13.80 -1.03
CA SER A 150 2.71 -14.37 -2.33
C SER A 150 1.20 -14.29 -2.57
N LEU A 151 0.38 -14.48 -1.53
CA LEU A 151 -1.06 -14.30 -1.60
C LEU A 151 -1.42 -12.85 -1.86
N THR A 152 -0.80 -11.90 -1.15
CA THR A 152 -0.99 -10.46 -1.39
C THR A 152 -0.60 -10.09 -2.82
N TYR A 153 0.51 -10.61 -3.33
CA TYR A 153 0.90 -10.45 -4.73
C TYR A 153 -0.16 -11.00 -5.69
N GLY A 154 -0.66 -12.23 -5.47
CA GLY A 154 -1.68 -12.85 -6.29
C GLY A 154 -3.00 -12.07 -6.32
N ILE A 155 -3.42 -11.52 -5.17
CA ILE A 155 -4.60 -10.65 -5.08
C ILE A 155 -4.37 -9.34 -5.86
N CYS A 156 -3.20 -8.71 -5.71
CA CYS A 156 -2.86 -7.50 -6.45
C CYS A 156 -2.81 -7.75 -7.96
N PHE A 157 -2.30 -8.91 -8.38
CA PHE A 157 -2.28 -9.32 -9.77
C PHE A 157 -3.69 -9.57 -10.32
N ALA A 158 -4.58 -10.18 -9.53
CA ALA A 158 -5.97 -10.37 -9.91
C ALA A 158 -6.71 -9.04 -10.16
N PHE A 159 -6.35 -7.97 -9.44
CA PHE A 159 -6.92 -6.63 -9.68
C PHE A 159 -6.58 -6.04 -11.06
N ILE A 160 -5.57 -6.55 -11.77
CA ILE A 160 -5.29 -6.13 -13.15
C ILE A 160 -6.46 -6.48 -14.08
N TYR A 161 -7.12 -7.61 -13.84
CA TYR A 161 -8.23 -8.11 -14.66
C TYR A 161 -9.60 -7.64 -14.16
N LEU A 162 -9.64 -6.88 -13.06
CA LEU A 162 -10.87 -6.42 -12.45
C LEU A 162 -11.29 -5.11 -13.11
N HIS A 163 -12.41 -5.16 -13.83
CA HIS A 163 -13.06 -3.98 -14.41
C HIS A 163 -14.26 -3.61 -13.54
N MET A 164 -14.19 -2.46 -12.89
CA MET A 164 -15.25 -1.99 -12.01
C MET A 164 -15.27 -0.46 -11.99
N SER A 165 -16.46 0.11 -11.87
CA SER A 165 -16.62 1.57 -11.77
C SER A 165 -15.75 2.15 -10.64
N THR A 166 -15.12 3.28 -10.92
CA THR A 166 -14.25 4.03 -10.00
C THR A 166 -14.92 4.29 -8.65
N TYR A 167 -16.21 4.63 -8.65
CA TYR A 167 -16.99 4.91 -7.44
C TYR A 167 -17.06 3.69 -6.52
N VAL A 168 -17.47 2.53 -7.06
CA VAL A 168 -17.61 1.30 -6.27
C VAL A 168 -16.24 0.84 -5.78
N PHE A 169 -15.25 0.79 -6.67
CA PHE A 169 -13.93 0.31 -6.30
C PHE A 169 -13.24 1.21 -5.28
N GLY A 170 -13.21 2.52 -5.53
CA GLY A 170 -12.54 3.48 -4.65
C GLY A 170 -13.16 3.53 -3.26
N THR A 171 -14.49 3.52 -3.17
CA THR A 171 -15.17 3.52 -1.86
C THR A 171 -14.92 2.24 -1.07
N ILE A 172 -15.04 1.07 -1.70
CA ILE A 172 -14.76 -0.22 -1.07
C ILE A 172 -13.31 -0.27 -0.59
N MET A 173 -12.36 0.14 -1.44
CA MET A 173 -10.94 0.06 -1.13
C MET A 173 -10.55 1.00 0.02
N THR A 174 -11.10 2.22 0.05
CA THR A 174 -10.90 3.15 1.17
C THR A 174 -11.47 2.61 2.48
N ILE A 175 -12.71 2.09 2.47
CA ILE A 175 -13.34 1.50 3.66
C ILE A 175 -12.52 0.30 4.15
N PHE A 176 -12.14 -0.59 3.23
CA PHE A 176 -11.33 -1.76 3.54
C PHE A 176 -9.99 -1.36 4.17
N SER A 177 -9.32 -0.35 3.62
CA SER A 177 -8.07 0.18 4.18
C SER A 177 -8.27 0.62 5.62
N LEU A 178 -9.25 1.49 5.90
CA LEU A 178 -9.54 1.99 7.26
C LEU A 178 -9.85 0.88 8.26
N VAL A 179 -10.68 -0.09 7.87
CA VAL A 179 -11.00 -1.27 8.70
C VAL A 179 -9.74 -2.08 8.98
N TYR A 180 -8.90 -2.29 7.96
CA TYR A 180 -7.64 -3.02 8.10
C TYR A 180 -6.67 -2.33 9.06
N ILE A 181 -6.56 -1.00 9.03
CA ILE A 181 -5.75 -0.23 9.99
C ILE A 181 -6.16 -0.58 11.42
N ALA A 182 -7.46 -0.48 11.72
CA ALA A 182 -7.97 -0.75 13.07
C ALA A 182 -7.69 -2.20 13.52
N ILE A 183 -7.88 -3.17 12.61
CA ILE A 183 -7.59 -4.59 12.87
C ILE A 183 -6.09 -4.80 13.12
N SER A 184 -5.22 -4.22 12.30
CA SER A 184 -3.76 -4.32 12.43
C SER A 184 -3.27 -3.81 13.77
N TYR A 185 -3.72 -2.64 14.23
CA TYR A 185 -3.37 -2.11 15.55
C TYR A 185 -3.76 -3.07 16.68
N ARG A 186 -4.98 -3.61 16.62
CA ARG A 186 -5.47 -4.56 17.62
C ARG A 186 -4.67 -5.87 17.62
N LEU A 187 -4.33 -6.38 16.43
CA LEU A 187 -3.55 -7.61 16.28
C LEU A 187 -2.12 -7.44 16.80
N VAL A 188 -1.45 -6.33 16.45
CA VAL A 188 -0.09 -6.04 16.90
C VAL A 188 -0.06 -5.91 18.43
N TYR A 189 -1.01 -5.18 19.03
CA TYR A 189 -1.06 -5.04 20.48
C TYR A 189 -1.21 -6.39 21.21
N LYS A 190 -2.06 -7.29 20.70
CA LYS A 190 -2.34 -8.57 21.35
C LYS A 190 -1.26 -9.64 21.10
N LYS A 191 -0.71 -9.71 19.90
CA LYS A 191 0.11 -10.86 19.46
C LYS A 191 1.60 -10.55 19.33
N ALA A 192 2.00 -9.30 19.08
CA ALA A 192 3.39 -9.00 18.75
C ALA A 192 4.38 -9.31 19.89
N SER A 193 3.97 -9.17 21.16
CA SER A 193 4.84 -9.53 22.31
C SER A 193 5.21 -11.01 22.38
N GLN A 194 4.39 -11.88 21.77
CA GLN A 194 4.63 -13.33 21.73
C GLN A 194 5.44 -13.73 20.50
N THR A 195 5.21 -13.07 19.36
CA THR A 195 5.76 -13.47 18.05
C THR A 195 7.04 -12.73 17.67
N PHE A 196 7.29 -11.53 18.21
CA PHE A 196 8.43 -10.69 17.86
C PHE A 196 9.66 -11.09 18.70
N ARG A 197 10.31 -12.18 18.29
CA ARG A 197 11.53 -12.74 18.89
C ARG A 197 12.52 -13.16 17.83
N LEU A 198 13.80 -12.95 18.09
CA LEU A 198 14.89 -13.43 17.25
C LEU A 198 14.74 -14.94 17.00
N ARG A 199 14.67 -15.32 15.72
CA ARG A 199 14.79 -16.72 15.30
C ARG A 199 16.26 -16.95 14.96
N ARG A 200 16.81 -18.09 15.38
CA ARG A 200 18.14 -18.59 14.98
C ARG A 200 17.99 -19.46 13.72
#